data_AF-A0A5J4UP40-F1
#
_entry.id   AF-A0A5J4UP40-F1
#
_cell.length_a   1.000
_cell.length_b   1.000
_cell.length_c   1.000
_cell.angle_alpha   90.00
_cell.angle_beta   90.00
_cell.angle_gamma   90.00
#
_symmetry.space_group_name_H-M   'P 1'
#
loop_
_entity.id
_entity.type
_entity.pdbx_description
1 polymer ?
#
loop_
_entity_poly.entity_id
_entity_poly.type
_entity_poly.pdbx_seq_one_letter_code
_entity_poly.pdbx_strand_id
1 'polypeptide(L)'
;MSEINIDELSARSIRILCAETVQAPNSGHPGAPLGLAAVAHTLFSEFLRFDPTDPSWINRDHFILSNGHASSLLYVMLHLSGYGITLDELKTFRSLNSRLAGHPESFHVPGVEVTTGPLGNGISSAVGMAIAQKHLASK
;
A
#
# COMPACT_ATOMS: atom_id res chain seq x y z
N MET A 1 -1.26 -31.70 -14.10
CA MET A 1 -0.93 -30.53 -13.27
C MET A 1 -2.24 -30.00 -12.72
N SER A 2 -2.34 -29.78 -11.41
CA SER A 2 -3.51 -29.09 -10.84
C SER A 2 -3.63 -27.69 -11.44
N GLU A 3 -4.84 -27.23 -11.67
CA GLU A 3 -5.12 -25.87 -12.12
C GLU A 3 -4.51 -24.87 -11.12
N ILE A 4 -3.82 -23.85 -11.61
CA ILE A 4 -3.17 -22.85 -10.76
C ILE A 4 -4.26 -21.89 -10.27
N ASN A 5 -4.44 -21.81 -8.95
CA ASN A 5 -5.26 -20.76 -8.35
C ASN A 5 -4.48 -19.42 -8.45
N ILE A 6 -4.98 -18.49 -9.26
CA ILE A 6 -4.30 -17.22 -9.55
C ILE A 6 -4.28 -16.29 -8.33
N ASP A 7 -5.29 -16.35 -7.47
CA ASP A 7 -5.36 -15.53 -6.26
C ASP A 7 -4.37 -16.02 -5.21
N GLU A 8 -4.22 -17.34 -5.07
CA GLU A 8 -3.19 -17.92 -4.21
C GLU A 8 -1.79 -17.57 -4.72
N LEU A 9 -1.56 -17.65 -6.03
CA LEU A 9 -0.29 -17.25 -6.64
C LEU A 9 0.00 -15.76 -6.43
N SER A 10 -1.01 -14.90 -6.56
CA SER A 10 -0.89 -13.45 -6.33
C SER A 10 -0.54 -13.15 -4.88
N ALA A 11 -1.27 -13.75 -3.92
CA ALA A 11 -0.98 -13.61 -2.50
C ALA A 11 0.42 -14.12 -2.14
N ARG A 12 0.88 -15.23 -2.74
CA ARG A 12 2.25 -15.73 -2.56
C ARG A 12 3.29 -14.78 -3.14
N SER A 13 3.04 -14.24 -4.32
CA SER A 13 3.92 -13.26 -4.97
C SER A 13 4.07 -11.99 -4.14
N ILE A 14 2.98 -11.47 -3.59
CA ILE A 14 2.99 -10.31 -2.67
C ILE A 14 3.84 -10.61 -1.43
N ARG A 15 3.71 -11.81 -0.83
CA ARG A 15 4.54 -12.20 0.33
C ARG A 15 6.03 -12.17 0.00
N ILE A 16 6.41 -12.77 -1.12
CA ILE A 16 7.82 -12.83 -1.54
C ILE A 16 8.34 -11.43 -1.84
N LEU A 17 7.61 -10.61 -2.60
CA LEU A 17 8.00 -9.23 -2.86
C LEU A 17 8.17 -8.43 -1.56
N CYS A 18 7.24 -8.53 -0.62
CA CYS A 18 7.35 -7.83 0.67
C CYS A 18 8.57 -8.29 1.48
N ALA A 19 8.89 -9.59 1.46
CA ALA A 19 10.06 -10.14 2.13
C ALA A 19 11.36 -9.63 1.49
N GLU A 20 11.46 -9.65 0.16
CA GLU A 20 12.62 -9.16 -0.59
C GLU A 20 12.81 -7.64 -0.40
N THR A 21 11.72 -6.86 -0.40
CA THR A 21 11.75 -5.40 -0.15
C THR A 21 12.36 -5.05 1.21
N VAL A 22 12.07 -5.82 2.27
CA VAL A 22 12.68 -5.57 3.58
C VAL A 22 14.08 -6.17 3.71
N GLN A 23 14.36 -7.24 2.96
CA GLN A 23 15.65 -7.93 2.99
C GLN A 23 16.74 -7.13 2.28
N ALA A 24 16.43 -6.45 1.17
CA ALA A 24 17.38 -5.66 0.39
C ALA A 24 18.17 -4.62 1.23
N PRO A 25 17.53 -3.77 2.07
CA PRO A 25 18.22 -2.89 3.01
C PRO A 25 18.50 -3.53 4.38
N ASN A 26 18.19 -4.81 4.58
CA ASN A 26 18.23 -5.51 5.87
C ASN A 26 17.48 -4.76 6.98
N SER A 27 16.31 -4.20 6.67
CA SER A 27 15.52 -3.36 7.56
C SER A 27 14.06 -3.36 7.17
N GLY A 28 13.16 -3.61 8.12
CA GLY A 28 11.71 -3.57 7.87
C GLY A 28 10.91 -4.43 8.82
N HIS A 29 9.61 -4.54 8.55
CA HIS A 29 8.67 -5.37 9.32
C HIS A 29 7.99 -6.38 8.39
N PRO A 30 8.53 -7.59 8.21
CA PRO A 30 7.97 -8.57 7.27
C PRO A 30 6.65 -9.21 7.76
N GLY A 31 6.46 -9.37 9.07
CA GLY A 31 5.36 -10.17 9.61
C GLY A 31 3.97 -9.73 9.15
N ALA A 32 3.63 -8.45 9.32
CA ALA A 32 2.33 -7.92 8.92
C ALA A 32 2.09 -7.96 7.39
N PRO A 33 3.03 -7.52 6.52
CA PRO A 33 2.94 -7.71 5.07
C PRO A 33 2.67 -9.15 4.65
N LEU A 34 3.36 -10.12 5.26
CA LEU A 34 3.21 -11.54 4.92
C LEU A 34 1.84 -12.09 5.32
N GLY A 35 1.35 -11.70 6.50
CA GLY A 35 0.04 -12.11 7.01
C GLY A 35 -1.13 -11.45 6.28
N LEU A 36 -0.97 -10.21 5.82
CA LEU A 36 -2.03 -9.42 5.17
C LEU A 36 -2.04 -9.54 3.64
N ALA A 37 -1.09 -10.27 3.02
CA ALA A 37 -0.97 -10.36 1.56
C ALA A 37 -2.28 -10.76 0.85
N ALA A 38 -3.01 -11.74 1.37
CA ALA A 38 -4.29 -12.17 0.77
C ALA A 38 -5.37 -11.09 0.92
N VAL A 39 -5.43 -10.42 2.08
CA VAL A 39 -6.37 -9.32 2.32
C VAL A 39 -6.07 -8.14 1.40
N ALA A 40 -4.80 -7.79 1.24
CA ALA A 40 -4.36 -6.72 0.37
C ALA A 40 -4.65 -7.03 -1.10
N HIS A 41 -4.38 -8.26 -1.56
CA HIS A 41 -4.75 -8.74 -2.89
C HIS A 41 -6.24 -8.49 -3.14
N THR A 42 -7.11 -9.15 -2.36
CA THR A 42 -8.56 -9.03 -2.50
C THR A 42 -9.03 -7.58 -2.47
N LEU A 43 -8.55 -6.77 -1.52
CA LEU A 43 -8.96 -5.38 -1.39
C LEU A 43 -8.61 -4.55 -2.65
N PHE A 44 -7.37 -4.63 -3.14
CA PHE A 44 -6.91 -3.83 -4.28
C PHE A 44 -7.38 -4.38 -5.64
N SER A 45 -7.60 -5.69 -5.78
CA SER A 45 -8.00 -6.28 -7.06
C SER A 45 -9.51 -6.32 -7.27
N GLU A 46 -10.31 -6.35 -6.20
CA GLU A 46 -11.76 -6.56 -6.32
C GLU A 46 -12.61 -5.38 -5.80
N PHE A 47 -12.14 -4.66 -4.77
CA PHE A 47 -13.01 -3.72 -4.04
C PHE A 47 -12.67 -2.25 -4.28
N LEU A 48 -11.39 -1.88 -4.29
CA LEU A 48 -10.99 -0.48 -4.42
C LEU A 48 -11.20 0.01 -5.86
N ARG A 49 -11.86 1.16 -6.00
CA ARG A 49 -11.95 1.90 -7.26
C ARG A 49 -10.91 3.01 -7.25
N PHE A 50 -9.88 2.86 -8.06
CA PHE A 50 -8.83 3.85 -8.22
C PHE A 50 -8.30 3.83 -9.64
N ASP A 51 -7.64 4.92 -10.03
CA ASP A 51 -6.90 5.01 -11.28
C ASP A 51 -5.44 5.31 -10.94
N PRO A 52 -4.50 4.37 -11.17
CA PRO A 52 -3.08 4.61 -10.91
C PRO A 52 -2.47 5.67 -11.85
N THR A 53 -3.10 5.92 -13.00
CA THR A 53 -2.68 6.95 -13.96
C THR A 53 -3.20 8.34 -13.60
N ASP A 54 -4.27 8.41 -12.79
CA ASP A 54 -4.76 9.63 -12.15
C ASP A 54 -4.95 9.46 -10.62
N PRO A 55 -3.85 9.47 -9.84
CA PRO A 55 -3.92 9.46 -8.38
C PRO A 55 -4.64 10.67 -7.79
N SER A 56 -4.89 11.72 -8.59
CA SER A 56 -5.58 12.94 -8.16
C SER A 56 -7.10 12.85 -8.28
N TRP A 57 -7.62 11.77 -8.88
CA TRP A 57 -9.05 11.54 -9.02
C TRP A 57 -9.77 11.66 -7.67
N ILE A 58 -10.58 12.71 -7.56
CA ILE A 58 -11.17 13.16 -6.28
C ILE A 58 -12.19 12.18 -5.70
N ASN A 59 -12.81 11.33 -6.53
CA ASN A 59 -13.87 10.41 -6.11
C ASN A 59 -13.43 8.93 -6.16
N ARG A 60 -12.12 8.68 -6.15
CA ARG A 60 -11.57 7.34 -5.95
C ARG A 60 -11.80 6.86 -4.51
N ASP A 61 -11.68 5.56 -4.28
CA ASP A 61 -11.64 5.02 -2.92
C ASP A 61 -10.25 5.27 -2.29
N HIS A 62 -10.23 5.80 -1.06
CA HIS A 62 -8.99 6.14 -0.35
C HIS A 62 -8.55 5.01 0.58
N PHE A 63 -7.37 4.44 0.33
CA PHE A 63 -6.78 3.41 1.19
C PHE A 63 -5.78 4.02 2.19
N ILE A 64 -5.97 3.75 3.48
CA ILE A 64 -5.05 4.21 4.55
C ILE A 64 -4.51 3.01 5.32
N LEU A 65 -3.20 2.78 5.20
CA LEU A 65 -2.49 1.77 6.00
C LEU A 65 -2.21 2.30 7.42
N SER A 66 -3.17 2.21 8.33
CA SER A 66 -3.01 2.76 9.69
C SER A 66 -1.87 2.12 10.49
N ASN A 67 -1.59 0.83 10.26
CA ASN A 67 -0.43 0.13 10.80
C ASN A 67 0.81 0.39 9.93
N GLY A 68 1.23 1.65 9.82
CA GLY A 68 2.25 2.12 8.87
C GLY A 68 3.60 1.38 8.92
N HIS A 69 3.89 0.62 9.97
CA HIS A 69 5.08 -0.24 10.02
C HIS A 69 5.09 -1.30 8.89
N ALA A 70 3.93 -1.68 8.36
CA ALA A 70 3.76 -2.62 7.24
C ALA A 70 3.94 -1.93 5.87
N SER A 71 4.73 -0.86 5.79
CA SER A 71 4.93 -0.02 4.60
C SER A 71 5.36 -0.77 3.35
N SER A 72 6.14 -1.85 3.47
CA SER A 72 6.51 -2.68 2.32
C SER A 72 5.30 -3.29 1.62
N LEU A 73 4.24 -3.64 2.36
CA LEU A 73 2.98 -4.10 1.76
C LEU A 73 2.35 -3.02 0.88
N LEU A 74 2.24 -1.78 1.40
CA LEU A 74 1.67 -0.68 0.65
C LEU A 74 2.47 -0.39 -0.62
N TYR A 75 3.80 -0.34 -0.54
CA TYR A 75 4.63 -0.08 -1.72
C TYR A 75 4.57 -1.21 -2.76
N VAL A 76 4.52 -2.47 -2.31
CA VAL A 76 4.32 -3.62 -3.22
C VAL A 76 2.95 -3.55 -3.89
N MET A 77 1.89 -3.22 -3.15
CA MET A 77 0.56 -3.06 -3.76
C MET A 77 0.54 -1.90 -4.76
N LEU A 78 1.13 -0.74 -4.42
CA LEU A 78 1.24 0.39 -5.34
C LEU A 78 2.05 0.05 -6.60
N HIS A 79 3.13 -0.73 -6.47
CA HIS A 79 3.88 -1.27 -7.61
C HIS A 79 2.99 -2.14 -8.51
N LEU A 80 2.32 -3.14 -7.93
CA LEU A 80 1.49 -4.10 -8.66
C LEU A 80 0.24 -3.44 -9.27
N SER A 81 -0.27 -2.40 -8.62
CA SER A 81 -1.41 -1.60 -9.09
C SER A 81 -1.04 -0.53 -10.11
N GLY A 82 0.25 -0.33 -10.43
CA GLY A 82 0.67 0.54 -11.53
C GLY A 82 0.97 2.01 -11.16
N TYR A 83 1.16 2.35 -9.88
CA TYR A 83 1.49 3.72 -9.41
C TYR A 83 2.92 4.18 -9.76
N GLY A 84 3.56 3.57 -10.75
CA GLY A 84 4.89 3.95 -11.20
C GLY A 84 6.03 3.67 -10.22
N ILE A 85 5.82 2.83 -9.20
CA ILE A 85 6.92 2.24 -8.41
C ILE A 85 7.50 1.11 -9.24
N THR A 86 8.82 1.07 -9.42
CA THR A 86 9.49 -0.02 -10.16
C THR A 86 9.99 -1.11 -9.22
N LEU A 87 10.27 -2.30 -9.77
CA LEU A 87 10.86 -3.40 -8.99
C LEU A 87 12.25 -3.03 -8.45
N ASP A 88 13.03 -2.24 -9.19
CA ASP A 88 14.33 -1.77 -8.73
C ASP A 88 14.20 -0.73 -7.62
N GLU A 89 13.17 0.10 -7.69
CA GLU A 89 12.89 1.06 -6.63
C GLU A 89 12.47 0.39 -5.32
N LEU A 90 11.72 -0.72 -5.37
CA LEU A 90 11.42 -1.54 -4.18
C LEU A 90 12.69 -2.01 -3.45
N LYS A 91 13.80 -2.22 -4.16
CA LYS A 91 15.09 -2.60 -3.54
C LYS A 91 15.75 -1.44 -2.78
N THR A 92 15.33 -0.20 -3.02
CA THR A 92 15.83 1.00 -2.34
C THR A 92 15.09 1.32 -1.05
N PHE A 93 14.14 0.48 -0.63
CA PHE A 93 13.37 0.66 0.60
C PHE A 93 14.25 1.08 1.78
N ARG A 94 13.81 2.08 2.57
CA ARG A 94 14.53 2.61 3.74
C ARG A 94 15.96 3.12 3.48
N SER A 95 16.39 3.22 2.23
CA SER A 95 17.70 3.75 1.89
C SER A 95 17.65 5.28 1.84
N LEU A 96 18.80 5.91 2.08
CA LEU A 96 18.91 7.36 1.98
C LEU A 96 18.47 7.84 0.59
N ASN A 97 17.65 8.91 0.56
CA ASN A 97 17.06 9.50 -0.65
C ASN A 97 16.07 8.60 -1.42
N SER A 98 15.72 7.42 -0.90
CA SER A 98 14.59 6.68 -1.44
C SER A 98 13.27 7.33 -1.01
N ARG A 99 12.31 7.43 -1.93
CA ARG A 99 10.94 7.81 -1.59
C ARG A 99 10.17 6.69 -0.88
N LEU A 100 10.70 5.46 -0.87
CA LEU A 100 10.12 4.32 -0.17
C LEU A 100 10.61 4.27 1.29
N ALA A 101 10.11 5.22 2.08
CA ALA A 101 10.49 5.41 3.47
C ALA A 101 10.08 4.25 4.39
N GLY A 102 10.61 4.23 5.62
CA GLY A 102 10.35 3.15 6.56
C GLY A 102 8.91 3.06 7.05
N HIS A 103 8.17 4.16 6.94
CA HIS A 103 6.74 4.30 7.13
C HIS A 103 6.17 5.13 5.96
N PRO A 104 4.87 5.03 5.62
CA PRO A 104 4.31 5.78 4.50
C PRO A 104 4.40 7.29 4.74
N GLU A 105 4.84 8.02 3.72
CA GLU A 105 4.91 9.48 3.71
C GLU A 105 4.11 10.01 2.49
N SER A 106 3.04 10.77 2.74
CA SER A 106 2.04 11.13 1.72
C SER A 106 2.54 12.09 0.63
N PHE A 107 3.69 12.74 0.86
CA PHE A 107 4.30 13.69 -0.07
C PHE A 107 5.37 13.05 -0.98
N HIS A 108 5.69 11.76 -0.77
CA HIS A 108 6.77 11.08 -1.48
C HIS A 108 6.28 10.13 -2.59
N VAL A 109 5.17 9.44 -2.37
CA VAL A 109 4.71 8.36 -3.26
C VAL A 109 3.23 8.56 -3.61
N PRO A 110 2.88 8.73 -4.89
CA PRO A 110 1.48 8.74 -5.32
C PRO A 110 0.76 7.46 -4.88
N GLY A 111 -0.47 7.60 -4.37
CA GLY A 111 -1.24 6.51 -3.77
C GLY A 111 -0.98 6.29 -2.27
N VAL A 112 -0.06 7.03 -1.65
CA VAL A 112 0.03 7.15 -0.18
C VAL A 112 -0.85 8.31 0.28
N GLU A 113 -2.04 7.98 0.79
CA GLU A 113 -3.05 8.97 1.19
C GLU A 113 -2.64 9.81 2.41
N VAL A 114 -2.06 9.16 3.43
CA VAL A 114 -1.76 9.77 4.73
C VAL A 114 -0.42 9.27 5.23
N THR A 115 0.40 10.18 5.76
CA THR A 115 1.60 9.81 6.51
C THR A 115 1.19 9.06 7.79
N THR A 116 1.61 7.81 7.90
CA THR A 116 1.29 6.93 9.02
C THR A 116 2.57 6.40 9.67
N GLY A 117 2.45 5.77 10.84
CA GLY A 117 3.58 5.31 11.64
C GLY A 117 3.26 5.37 13.11
N PRO A 118 2.92 6.56 13.66
CA PRO A 118 2.30 6.66 14.96
C PRO A 118 0.94 5.94 14.95
N LEU A 119 0.83 4.87 15.73
CA LEU A 119 -0.37 4.03 15.78
C LEU A 119 -1.59 4.86 16.22
N GLY A 120 -2.73 4.57 15.61
CA GLY A 120 -4.00 5.28 15.86
C GLY A 120 -4.24 6.49 14.95
N ASN A 121 -3.19 7.14 14.43
CA ASN A 121 -3.37 8.34 13.60
C ASN A 121 -4.03 8.02 12.26
N GLY A 122 -3.58 6.96 11.56
CA GLY A 122 -4.11 6.63 10.23
C GLY A 122 -5.62 6.35 10.22
N ILE A 123 -6.10 5.50 11.13
CA ILE A 123 -7.53 5.22 11.26
C ILE A 123 -8.33 6.46 11.68
N SER A 124 -7.78 7.30 12.55
CA SER A 124 -8.42 8.57 12.95
C SER A 124 -8.54 9.54 11.76
N SER A 125 -7.50 9.62 10.92
CA SER A 125 -7.55 10.39 9.67
C SER A 125 -8.56 9.82 8.68
N ALA A 126 -8.69 8.49 8.59
CA ALA A 126 -9.70 7.82 7.75
C ALA A 126 -11.14 8.21 8.15
N VAL A 127 -11.41 8.33 9.45
CA VAL A 127 -12.70 8.84 9.94
C VAL A 127 -12.95 10.26 9.43
N GLY A 128 -11.94 11.13 9.46
CA GLY A 128 -12.03 12.48 8.90
C GLY A 128 -12.34 12.48 7.40
N MET A 129 -11.67 11.62 6.61
CA MET A 129 -11.93 11.47 5.18
C MET A 129 -13.35 10.96 4.90
N ALA A 130 -13.84 10.00 5.66
CA ALA A 130 -15.21 9.48 5.53
C ALA A 130 -16.27 10.57 5.84
N ILE A 131 -16.02 11.39 6.87
CA ILE A 131 -16.88 12.55 7.18
C ILE A 131 -16.88 13.56 6.03
N ALA A 132 -15.69 13.88 5.49
CA ALA A 132 -15.56 14.80 4.37
C ALA A 132 -16.32 14.32 3.13
N GLN A 133 -16.19 13.03 2.78
CA GLN A 133 -16.91 12.45 1.65
C GLN A 133 -18.42 12.53 1.84
N LYS A 134 -18.93 12.17 3.03
CA LYS A 134 -20.36 12.28 3.34
C LYS A 134 -20.86 13.72 3.25
N HIS A 135 -20.07 14.68 3.74
CA HIS A 135 -20.43 16.09 3.68
C HIS A 135 -20.46 16.61 2.25
N LEU A 136 -19.46 16.28 1.42
CA LEU A 136 -19.39 16.72 0.03
C LEU A 136 -20.51 16.11 -0.83
N ALA A 137 -20.88 14.84 -0.58
CA ALA A 137 -22.01 14.19 -1.27
C ALA A 137 -23.39 14.78 -0.89
N SER A 138 -23.48 15.58 0.17
CA SER A 138 -24.73 16.22 0.62
C SER A 138 -24.97 17.61 0.03
N LYS A 139 -24.01 18.13 -0.75
CA LYS A 139 -24.11 19.40 -1.49
C LYS A 139 -24.46 19.15 -2.94
#